data_AF-A0AAD6SCX1-F1
#
_entry.id   AF-A0AAD6SCX1-F1
#
_cell.length_a   1.000
_cell.length_b   1.000
_cell.length_c   1.000
_cell.angle_alpha   90.00
_cell.angle_beta   90.00
_cell.angle_gamma   90.00
#
_symmetry.space_group_name_H-M   'P 1'
#
loop_
_entity.id
_entity.type
_entity.pdbx_description
1 polymer ?
#
loop_
_entity_poly.entity_id
_entity_poly.type
_entity_poly.pdbx_seq_one_letter_code
_entity_poly.pdbx_strand_id
1 'polypeptide(L)'
;DLLEHVDELAAHDALPTLEDLLGHARVLRECYATQGAYERSLDKSEHDDASQTENFPEGLTWTPPCAPEALIIEPDKPLNGPQPHKEPPGFDGDRVLSNSIIFLREFGWWIEMNYAIPEGDVGRLLEIMKINIFTFAGTANQNYVGYMLDLYVLLQFECSPDLKDGLLDNLLFNLEGGAGDFVEADITQEWFNRWLEEVLLRMYKDEELHQFRSGRSMGHAAVNCFDRGYERLDGGKMKEYVERSTEYATLLREMELLRSAQ
;
A
#
# COMPACT_ATOMS: atom_id res chain seq x y z
N ASP A 1 -19.53 -18.67 22.42
CA ASP A 1 -18.36 -18.49 21.53
C ASP A 1 -18.66 -19.12 20.17
N LEU A 2 -17.96 -18.74 19.09
CA LEU A 2 -18.17 -19.34 17.75
C LEU A 2 -17.77 -20.82 17.74
N LEU A 3 -16.66 -21.16 18.41
CA LEU A 3 -16.18 -22.54 18.50
C LEU A 3 -17.18 -23.40 19.29
N GLU A 4 -17.65 -22.91 20.43
CA GLU A 4 -18.71 -23.57 21.21
C GLU A 4 -19.98 -23.78 20.38
N HIS A 5 -20.40 -22.81 19.57
CA HIS A 5 -21.58 -22.96 18.72
C HIS A 5 -21.41 -24.04 17.66
N VAL A 6 -20.22 -24.13 17.04
CA VAL A 6 -19.91 -25.18 16.05
C VAL A 6 -19.87 -26.56 16.73
N ASP A 7 -19.30 -26.66 17.93
CA ASP A 7 -19.27 -27.89 18.72
C ASP A 7 -20.69 -28.35 19.10
N GLU A 8 -21.57 -27.42 19.48
CA GLU A 8 -22.99 -27.70 19.76
C GLU A 8 -23.74 -28.22 18.52
N LEU A 9 -23.53 -27.61 17.36
CA LEU A 9 -24.12 -28.07 16.10
C LEU A 9 -23.61 -29.46 15.71
N ALA A 10 -22.31 -29.73 15.90
CA ALA A 10 -21.71 -31.03 15.66
C ALA A 10 -22.30 -32.11 16.58
N ALA A 11 -22.55 -31.79 17.86
CA ALA A 11 -23.16 -32.71 18.80
C ALA A 11 -24.60 -33.13 18.42
N HIS A 12 -25.30 -32.32 17.62
CA HIS A 12 -26.67 -32.57 17.17
C HIS A 12 -26.77 -32.98 15.69
N ASP A 13 -25.65 -33.29 15.03
CA ASP A 13 -25.59 -33.62 13.59
C ASP A 13 -26.24 -32.52 12.71
N ALA A 14 -26.07 -31.26 13.12
CA ALA A 14 -26.68 -30.07 12.53
C ALA A 14 -25.64 -29.12 11.92
N LEU A 15 -24.45 -29.64 11.59
CA LEU A 15 -23.42 -28.84 10.92
C LEU A 15 -23.93 -28.40 9.52
N PRO A 16 -23.70 -27.14 9.13
CA PRO A 16 -24.04 -26.68 7.79
C PRO A 16 -23.21 -27.42 6.74
N THR A 17 -23.83 -27.70 5.60
CA THR A 17 -23.10 -28.23 4.44
C THR A 17 -22.21 -27.14 3.83
N LEU A 18 -21.27 -27.54 2.97
CA LEU A 18 -20.49 -26.57 2.20
C LEU A 18 -21.39 -25.64 1.36
N GLU A 19 -22.50 -26.16 0.83
CA GLU A 19 -23.46 -25.37 0.05
C GLU A 19 -24.16 -24.33 0.92
N ASP A 20 -24.55 -24.69 2.14
CA ASP A 20 -25.12 -23.74 3.12
C ASP A 20 -24.10 -22.64 3.48
N LEU A 21 -22.84 -23.01 3.72
CA LEU A 21 -21.77 -22.06 4.01
C LEU A 21 -21.50 -21.11 2.83
N LEU A 22 -21.49 -21.60 1.59
CA LEU A 22 -21.35 -20.77 0.40
C LEU A 22 -22.56 -19.85 0.20
N GLY A 23 -23.77 -20.32 0.54
CA GLY A 23 -24.98 -19.52 0.60
C GLY A 23 -24.85 -18.36 1.59
N HIS A 24 -24.42 -18.64 2.82
CA HIS A 24 -24.16 -17.62 3.83
C HIS A 24 -23.05 -16.65 3.41
N ALA A 25 -21.96 -17.14 2.81
CA ALA A 25 -20.87 -16.29 2.33
C ALA A 25 -21.35 -15.30 1.25
N ARG A 26 -22.22 -15.74 0.34
CA ARG A 26 -22.83 -14.85 -0.65
C ARG A 26 -23.67 -13.77 0.02
N VAL A 27 -24.54 -14.13 0.97
CA VAL A 27 -25.36 -13.15 1.70
C VAL A 27 -24.45 -12.15 2.45
N LEU A 28 -23.45 -12.64 3.18
CA LEU A 28 -22.51 -11.80 3.90
C LEU A 28 -21.77 -10.83 2.98
N ARG A 29 -21.38 -11.28 1.78
CA ARG A 29 -20.76 -10.42 0.77
C ARG A 29 -21.73 -9.35 0.28
N GLU A 30 -22.90 -9.76 -0.21
CA GLU A 30 -23.87 -8.85 -0.81
C GLU A 30 -24.37 -7.79 0.18
N CYS A 31 -24.58 -8.21 1.42
CA CYS A 31 -24.94 -7.32 2.50
C CYS A 31 -23.73 -6.51 2.95
N TYR A 32 -22.58 -7.08 3.31
CA TYR A 32 -21.60 -6.36 4.14
C TYR A 32 -20.26 -6.03 3.51
N ALA A 33 -20.00 -6.39 2.24
CA ALA A 33 -18.65 -6.24 1.65
C ALA A 33 -18.63 -5.70 0.21
N THR A 34 -19.72 -5.12 -0.29
CA THR A 34 -19.79 -4.55 -1.65
C THR A 34 -19.88 -3.02 -1.65
N GLN A 35 -19.68 -2.40 -2.81
CA GLN A 35 -19.98 -0.97 -3.00
C GLN A 35 -21.48 -0.68 -2.88
N GLY A 36 -22.33 -1.54 -3.46
CA GLY A 36 -23.79 -1.39 -3.35
C GLY A 36 -24.29 -1.50 -1.91
N ALA A 37 -23.71 -2.40 -1.11
CA ALA A 37 -23.94 -2.47 0.33
C ALA A 37 -23.67 -1.14 1.05
N TYR A 38 -22.53 -0.53 0.73
CA TYR A 38 -22.16 0.76 1.30
C TYR A 38 -23.17 1.85 0.91
N GLU A 39 -23.53 1.94 -0.37
CA GLU A 39 -24.50 2.92 -0.88
C GLU A 39 -25.87 2.75 -0.21
N ARG A 40 -26.39 1.52 -0.15
CA ARG A 40 -27.65 1.19 0.53
C ARG A 40 -27.64 1.51 2.03
N SER A 41 -26.50 1.40 2.68
CA SER A 41 -26.40 1.76 4.11
C SER A 41 -26.48 3.27 4.36
N LEU A 42 -26.33 4.11 3.32
CA LEU A 42 -26.35 5.57 3.44
C LEU A 42 -27.69 6.22 3.14
N ASP A 43 -28.64 5.48 2.56
CA ASP A 43 -29.92 6.01 2.11
C ASP A 43 -31.05 5.02 2.43
N LYS A 44 -32.06 5.49 3.16
CA LYS A 44 -33.16 4.63 3.59
C LYS A 44 -34.00 4.12 2.41
N SER A 45 -34.18 4.92 1.36
CA SER A 45 -34.96 4.49 0.20
C SER A 45 -34.26 3.38 -0.58
N GLU A 46 -32.94 3.47 -0.74
CA GLU A 46 -32.15 2.40 -1.36
C GLU A 46 -32.11 1.12 -0.50
N HIS A 47 -32.11 1.26 0.83
CA HIS A 47 -32.27 0.13 1.74
C HIS A 47 -33.65 -0.53 1.59
N ASP A 48 -34.73 0.26 1.56
CA ASP A 48 -36.10 -0.24 1.49
C ASP A 48 -36.39 -0.93 0.13
N ASP A 49 -35.76 -0.48 -0.95
CA ASP A 49 -35.90 -1.04 -2.31
C ASP A 49 -35.04 -2.30 -2.57
N ALA A 50 -34.13 -2.66 -1.66
CA ALA A 50 -33.19 -3.76 -1.82
C ALA A 50 -33.87 -5.14 -1.80
N SER A 51 -33.34 -6.09 -2.59
CA SER A 51 -33.82 -7.48 -2.53
C SER A 51 -33.53 -8.11 -1.17
N GLN A 52 -34.29 -9.15 -0.80
CA GLN A 52 -34.13 -9.82 0.50
C GLN A 52 -32.70 -10.35 0.75
N THR A 53 -31.96 -10.67 -0.31
CA THR A 53 -30.57 -11.16 -0.25
C THR A 53 -29.50 -10.06 -0.18
N GLU A 54 -29.90 -8.81 -0.38
CA GLU A 54 -29.02 -7.62 -0.40
C GLU A 54 -29.33 -6.66 0.77
N ASN A 55 -30.36 -6.99 1.54
CA ASN A 55 -30.91 -6.19 2.61
C ASN A 55 -30.30 -6.57 3.96
N PHE A 56 -30.17 -5.58 4.84
CA PHE A 56 -29.68 -5.74 6.20
C PHE A 56 -30.86 -5.93 7.17
N PRO A 57 -30.72 -6.71 8.25
CA PRO A 57 -31.74 -6.76 9.28
C PRO A 57 -31.90 -5.39 9.95
N GLU A 58 -33.14 -4.89 10.04
CA GLU A 58 -33.44 -3.66 10.78
C GLU A 58 -33.22 -3.87 12.29
N GLY A 59 -32.38 -3.02 12.88
CA GLY A 59 -32.17 -2.98 14.32
C GLY A 59 -33.25 -2.19 15.07
N LEU A 60 -33.13 -2.17 16.40
CA LEU A 60 -33.94 -1.25 17.21
C LEU A 60 -33.54 0.20 16.93
N THR A 61 -34.49 1.13 17.09
CA THR A 61 -34.22 2.57 16.96
C THR A 61 -33.03 2.97 17.84
N TRP A 62 -32.00 3.51 17.20
CA TRP A 62 -30.79 3.92 17.91
C TRP A 62 -31.06 5.17 18.76
N THR A 63 -30.83 5.05 20.06
CA THR A 63 -30.80 6.20 20.97
C THR A 63 -29.35 6.49 21.31
N PRO A 64 -28.83 7.70 21.03
CA PRO A 64 -27.47 8.04 21.38
C PRO A 64 -27.26 7.84 22.89
N PRO A 65 -26.17 7.16 23.31
CA PRO A 65 -25.84 7.10 24.72
C PRO A 65 -25.69 8.53 25.26
N CYS A 66 -26.17 8.78 26.48
CA CYS A 66 -25.97 10.06 27.17
C CYS A 66 -24.45 10.33 27.16
N ALA A 67 -24.02 11.35 26.42
CA ALA A 67 -22.60 11.54 26.15
C ALA A 67 -21.84 11.63 27.48
N PRO A 68 -20.80 10.80 27.72
CA PRO A 68 -19.92 11.04 28.86
C PRO A 68 -19.31 12.44 28.70
N GLU A 69 -19.21 13.21 29.80
CA GLU A 69 -18.71 14.60 29.79
C GLU A 69 -17.40 14.80 28.98
N ALA A 70 -16.60 13.75 28.82
CA ALA A 70 -15.34 13.74 28.07
C ALA A 70 -15.49 13.94 26.54
N LEU A 71 -16.70 13.81 25.96
CA LEU A 71 -16.99 14.08 24.54
C LEU A 71 -17.73 15.40 24.30
N ILE A 72 -17.97 16.19 25.35
CA ILE A 72 -18.41 17.57 25.20
C ILE A 72 -17.23 18.37 24.65
N ILE A 73 -17.23 18.57 23.33
CA ILE A 73 -16.28 19.45 22.66
C ILE A 73 -16.53 20.86 23.20
N GLU A 74 -15.62 21.36 24.05
CA GLU A 74 -15.63 22.76 24.45
C GLU A 74 -15.56 23.62 23.17
N PRO A 75 -16.51 24.54 22.94
CA PRO A 75 -16.67 25.20 21.64
C PRO A 75 -15.47 26.07 21.21
N ASP A 76 -14.53 26.36 22.11
CA ASP A 76 -13.45 27.33 21.90
C ASP A 76 -12.02 26.74 21.95
N LYS A 77 -11.84 25.42 22.05
CA LYS A 77 -10.50 24.82 21.87
C LYS A 77 -10.27 24.47 20.40
N PRO A 78 -9.26 25.03 19.72
CA PRO A 78 -8.86 24.51 18.41
C PRO A 78 -8.40 23.06 18.60
N LEU A 79 -9.20 22.10 18.13
CA LEU A 79 -8.78 20.71 18.04
C LEU A 79 -7.61 20.64 17.05
N ASN A 80 -6.40 20.40 17.54
CA ASN A 80 -5.28 19.92 16.72
C ASN A 80 -5.49 18.44 16.38
N GLY A 81 -6.59 18.13 15.70
CA GLY A 81 -7.00 16.78 15.33
C GLY A 81 -8.09 16.80 14.25
N PRO A 82 -8.38 15.65 13.62
CA PRO A 82 -9.44 15.56 12.62
C PRO A 82 -10.78 15.98 13.23
N GLN A 83 -11.45 16.91 12.56
CA GLN A 83 -12.76 17.40 12.97
C GLN A 83 -13.78 16.26 12.92
N PRO A 84 -14.71 16.17 13.90
CA PRO A 84 -15.78 15.19 13.85
C PRO A 84 -16.60 15.35 12.57
N HIS A 85 -16.92 14.23 11.93
CA HIS A 85 -17.81 14.23 10.77
C HIS A 85 -19.20 14.73 11.18
N LYS A 86 -19.81 15.56 10.33
CA LYS A 86 -21.19 16.05 10.52
C LYS A 86 -22.01 15.63 9.31
N GLU A 87 -23.07 14.88 9.57
CA GLU A 87 -24.00 14.46 8.54
C GLU A 87 -24.75 15.65 7.93
N PRO A 88 -25.13 15.56 6.64
CA PRO A 88 -25.99 16.57 6.03
C PRO A 88 -27.37 16.61 6.71
N PRO A 89 -28.08 17.76 6.64
CA PRO A 89 -29.45 17.83 7.15
C PRO A 89 -30.36 16.82 6.47
N GLY A 90 -31.09 16.04 7.25
CA GLY A 90 -32.01 15.02 6.73
C GLY A 90 -31.37 13.68 6.39
N PHE A 91 -30.11 13.44 6.78
CA PHE A 91 -29.51 12.11 6.71
C PHE A 91 -30.35 11.08 7.46
N ASP A 92 -30.75 10.02 6.76
CA ASP A 92 -31.61 8.94 7.24
C ASP A 92 -30.97 7.54 7.12
N GLY A 93 -29.71 7.48 6.70
CA GLY A 93 -28.90 6.26 6.65
C GLY A 93 -28.20 5.91 7.96
N ASP A 94 -27.36 4.89 7.91
CA ASP A 94 -26.52 4.40 9.01
C ASP A 94 -25.03 4.55 8.67
N ARG A 95 -24.44 5.64 9.16
CA ARG A 95 -23.00 5.90 8.98
C ARG A 95 -22.11 4.86 9.65
N VAL A 96 -22.52 4.31 10.80
CA VAL A 96 -21.70 3.34 11.53
C VAL A 96 -21.64 2.03 10.75
N LEU A 97 -22.78 1.54 10.29
CA LEU A 97 -22.85 0.38 9.42
C LEU A 97 -22.06 0.61 8.12
N SER A 98 -22.21 1.78 7.49
CA SER A 98 -21.48 2.11 6.26
C SER A 98 -19.96 2.05 6.43
N ASN A 99 -19.45 2.51 7.58
CA ASN A 99 -18.02 2.44 7.90
C ASN A 99 -17.57 1.00 8.11
N SER A 100 -18.37 0.18 8.79
CA SER A 100 -18.08 -1.25 8.96
C SER A 100 -18.07 -2.00 7.63
N ILE A 101 -18.95 -1.66 6.69
CA ILE A 101 -18.99 -2.26 5.35
C ILE A 101 -17.73 -1.92 4.55
N ILE A 102 -17.31 -0.64 4.56
CA ILE A 102 -16.04 -0.23 3.93
C ILE A 102 -14.88 -1.04 4.53
N PHE A 103 -14.82 -1.11 5.86
CA PHE A 103 -13.77 -1.86 6.56
C PHE A 103 -13.74 -3.32 6.11
N LEU A 104 -14.89 -4.02 6.11
CA LEU A 104 -14.96 -5.43 5.70
C LEU A 104 -14.55 -5.64 4.25
N ARG A 105 -14.95 -4.74 3.35
CA ARG A 105 -14.57 -4.78 1.93
C ARG A 105 -13.05 -4.63 1.75
N GLU A 106 -12.47 -3.60 2.36
CA GLU A 106 -11.03 -3.34 2.27
C GLU A 106 -10.21 -4.43 2.95
N PHE A 107 -10.68 -4.93 4.09
CA PHE A 107 -10.07 -6.06 4.78
C PHE A 107 -10.14 -7.34 3.93
N GLY A 108 -11.20 -7.54 3.16
CA GLY A 108 -11.30 -8.64 2.19
C GLY A 108 -10.20 -8.59 1.12
N TRP A 109 -9.90 -7.41 0.58
CA TRP A 109 -8.79 -7.23 -0.36
C TRP A 109 -7.44 -7.49 0.29
N TRP A 110 -7.26 -7.07 1.54
CA TRP A 110 -6.06 -7.36 2.31
C TRP A 110 -5.89 -8.87 2.57
N ILE A 111 -6.96 -9.58 2.95
CA ILE A 111 -6.96 -11.03 3.09
C ILE A 111 -6.52 -11.70 1.79
N GLU A 112 -7.07 -11.26 0.66
CA GLU A 112 -6.73 -11.81 -0.66
C GLU A 112 -5.23 -11.67 -0.95
N MET A 113 -4.62 -10.53 -0.63
CA MET A 113 -3.17 -10.35 -0.72
C MET A 113 -2.41 -11.29 0.22
N ASN A 114 -2.89 -11.49 1.46
CA ASN A 114 -2.27 -12.37 2.44
C ASN A 114 -2.32 -13.86 2.04
N TYR A 115 -3.25 -14.26 1.17
CA TYR A 115 -3.23 -15.58 0.55
C TYR A 115 -2.35 -15.62 -0.70
N ALA A 116 -2.48 -14.63 -1.58
CA ALA A 116 -1.77 -14.57 -2.86
C ALA A 116 -0.24 -14.53 -2.68
N ILE A 117 0.26 -13.73 -1.72
CA ILE A 117 1.71 -13.54 -1.52
C ILE A 117 2.40 -14.85 -1.11
N PRO A 118 2.03 -15.55 -0.02
CA PRO A 118 2.65 -16.82 0.37
C PRO A 118 2.55 -17.91 -0.70
N GLU A 119 1.45 -17.92 -1.47
CA GLU A 119 1.25 -18.84 -2.58
C GLU A 119 2.12 -18.53 -3.80
N GLY A 120 2.75 -17.36 -3.85
CA GLY A 120 3.51 -16.88 -5.01
C GLY A 120 2.62 -16.46 -6.19
N ASP A 121 1.32 -16.23 -5.96
CA ASP A 121 0.37 -15.85 -7.02
C ASP A 121 0.40 -14.34 -7.27
N VAL A 122 1.38 -13.94 -8.07
CA VAL A 122 1.55 -12.55 -8.52
C VAL A 122 0.34 -12.04 -9.32
N GLY A 123 -0.41 -12.94 -9.97
CA GLY A 123 -1.60 -12.57 -10.73
C GLY A 123 -2.70 -12.03 -9.82
N ARG A 124 -3.04 -12.78 -8.76
CA ARG A 124 -4.01 -12.35 -7.74
C ARG A 124 -3.57 -11.08 -7.04
N LEU A 125 -2.28 -10.96 -6.70
CA LEU A 125 -1.71 -9.75 -6.13
C LEU A 125 -1.95 -8.53 -7.03
N LEU A 126 -1.67 -8.65 -8.34
CA LEU A 126 -1.84 -7.56 -9.28
C LEU A 126 -3.29 -7.12 -9.47
N GLU A 127 -4.25 -8.05 -9.42
CA GLU A 127 -5.68 -7.66 -9.45
C GLU A 127 -6.05 -6.77 -8.26
N ILE A 128 -5.55 -7.08 -7.06
CA ILE A 128 -5.74 -6.22 -5.89
C ILE A 128 -4.98 -4.89 -6.02
N MET A 129 -3.76 -4.90 -6.58
CA MET A 129 -3.00 -3.66 -6.80
C MET A 129 -3.75 -2.66 -7.70
N LYS A 130 -4.51 -3.14 -8.71
CA LYS A 130 -5.36 -2.26 -9.54
C LYS A 130 -6.44 -1.55 -8.71
N ILE A 131 -7.04 -2.25 -7.77
CA ILE A 131 -8.03 -1.68 -6.84
C ILE A 131 -7.34 -0.66 -5.92
N ASN A 132 -6.15 -1.01 -5.40
CA ASN A 132 -5.38 -0.15 -4.51
C ASN A 132 -5.00 1.20 -5.13
N ILE A 133 -4.82 1.30 -6.46
CA ILE A 133 -4.61 2.60 -7.14
C ILE A 133 -5.73 3.58 -6.76
N PHE A 134 -6.99 3.15 -6.84
CA PHE A 134 -8.14 4.00 -6.50
C PHE A 134 -8.23 4.26 -5.00
N THR A 135 -8.00 3.23 -4.18
CA THR A 135 -8.00 3.36 -2.72
C THR A 135 -6.98 4.40 -2.26
N PHE A 136 -5.72 4.29 -2.70
CA PHE A 136 -4.65 5.23 -2.34
C PHE A 136 -4.90 6.62 -2.90
N ALA A 137 -5.46 6.75 -4.12
CA ALA A 137 -5.83 8.03 -4.71
C ALA A 137 -6.85 8.80 -3.86
N GLY A 138 -7.72 8.07 -3.14
CA GLY A 138 -8.67 8.63 -2.18
C GLY A 138 -8.07 9.02 -0.82
N THR A 139 -6.79 8.70 -0.54
CA THR A 139 -6.13 8.98 0.75
C THR A 139 -5.17 10.16 0.69
N ALA A 140 -4.56 10.53 1.82
CA ALA A 140 -3.46 11.49 1.85
C ALA A 140 -2.11 10.89 1.34
N ASN A 141 -2.04 9.57 1.12
CA ASN A 141 -0.80 8.86 0.80
C ASN A 141 -0.55 8.78 -0.72
N GLN A 142 -0.41 9.94 -1.36
CA GLN A 142 -0.34 10.07 -2.82
C GLN A 142 0.90 9.44 -3.46
N ASN A 143 1.99 9.21 -2.70
CA ASN A 143 3.19 8.57 -3.22
C ASN A 143 2.92 7.17 -3.78
N TYR A 144 2.05 6.39 -3.14
CA TYR A 144 1.72 5.03 -3.58
C TYR A 144 0.94 5.02 -4.90
N VAL A 145 0.16 6.06 -5.17
CA VAL A 145 -0.63 6.17 -6.41
C VAL A 145 0.28 6.23 -7.63
N GLY A 146 1.31 7.08 -7.58
CA GLY A 146 2.27 7.23 -8.67
C GLY A 146 2.96 5.90 -8.97
N TYR A 147 3.55 5.27 -7.95
CA TYR A 147 4.24 3.99 -8.12
C TYR A 147 3.34 2.88 -8.66
N MET A 148 2.12 2.73 -8.13
CA MET A 148 1.21 1.67 -8.59
C MET A 148 0.69 1.92 -10.01
N LEU A 149 0.42 3.18 -10.37
CA LEU A 149 -0.02 3.55 -11.71
C LEU A 149 1.11 3.37 -12.72
N ASP A 150 2.32 3.79 -12.40
CA ASP A 150 3.50 3.59 -13.25
C ASP A 150 3.77 2.10 -13.46
N LEU A 151 3.70 1.29 -12.40
CA LEU A 151 3.82 -0.17 -12.51
C LEU A 151 2.73 -0.78 -13.39
N TYR A 152 1.48 -0.34 -13.24
CA TYR A 152 0.38 -0.81 -14.08
C TYR A 152 0.61 -0.47 -15.57
N VAL A 153 0.99 0.78 -15.86
CA VAL A 153 1.25 1.24 -17.23
C VAL A 153 2.42 0.47 -17.84
N LEU A 154 3.50 0.33 -17.08
CA LEU A 154 4.68 -0.43 -17.48
C LEU A 154 4.31 -1.86 -17.88
N LEU A 155 3.63 -2.60 -16.99
CA LEU A 155 3.25 -4.00 -17.21
C LEU A 155 2.20 -4.20 -18.31
N GLN A 156 1.35 -3.20 -18.57
CA GLN A 156 0.23 -3.32 -19.49
C GLN A 156 0.55 -2.82 -20.90
N PHE A 157 1.39 -1.80 -21.03
CA PHE A 157 1.57 -1.09 -22.30
C PHE A 157 3.02 -0.94 -22.75
N GLU A 158 4.00 -0.97 -21.84
CA GLU A 158 5.39 -0.62 -22.17
C GLU A 158 6.33 -1.83 -22.20
N CYS A 159 6.08 -2.86 -21.39
CA CYS A 159 6.89 -4.06 -21.36
C CYS A 159 6.73 -4.93 -22.61
N SER A 160 7.85 -5.43 -23.12
CA SER A 160 7.83 -6.65 -23.92
C SER A 160 7.39 -7.84 -23.06
N PRO A 161 6.91 -8.94 -23.64
CA PRO A 161 6.55 -10.14 -22.89
C PRO A 161 7.67 -10.62 -21.94
N ASP A 162 8.90 -10.76 -22.46
CA ASP A 162 10.04 -11.21 -21.66
C ASP A 162 10.38 -10.26 -20.49
N LEU A 163 10.26 -8.95 -20.69
CA LEU A 163 10.49 -7.97 -19.61
C LEU A 163 9.38 -8.04 -18.57
N LYS A 164 8.14 -8.22 -19.01
CA LYS A 164 7.00 -8.37 -18.11
C LYS A 164 7.20 -9.60 -17.22
N ASP A 165 7.49 -10.75 -17.81
CA ASP A 165 7.74 -11.99 -17.06
C ASP A 165 8.87 -11.80 -16.06
N GLY A 166 9.99 -11.21 -16.50
CA GLY A 166 11.11 -10.90 -15.61
C GLY A 166 10.74 -9.97 -14.46
N LEU A 167 9.88 -8.96 -14.67
CA LEU A 167 9.42 -8.09 -13.59
C LEU A 167 8.49 -8.81 -12.62
N LEU A 168 7.55 -9.61 -13.14
CA LEU A 168 6.60 -10.38 -12.33
C LEU A 168 7.32 -11.41 -11.44
N ASP A 169 8.31 -12.10 -12.00
CA ASP A 169 9.17 -13.05 -11.28
C ASP A 169 9.99 -12.39 -10.17
N ASN A 170 10.17 -11.06 -10.21
CA ASN A 170 10.90 -10.29 -9.20
C ASN A 170 9.99 -9.54 -8.22
N LEU A 171 8.66 -9.64 -8.33
CA LEU A 171 7.75 -9.02 -7.35
C LEU A 171 7.64 -9.84 -6.06
N LEU A 172 7.62 -11.17 -6.19
CA LEU A 172 7.55 -12.11 -5.08
C LEU A 172 8.79 -12.98 -5.09
N PHE A 173 9.35 -13.21 -3.90
CA PHE A 173 10.62 -13.89 -3.73
C PHE A 173 10.51 -14.99 -2.67
N ASN A 174 11.15 -16.13 -2.90
CA ASN A 174 11.14 -17.26 -1.98
C ASN A 174 12.58 -17.73 -1.73
N LEU A 175 13.11 -17.41 -0.56
CA LEU A 175 14.49 -17.69 -0.17
C LEU A 175 14.76 -19.18 0.07
N GLU A 176 13.80 -19.87 0.69
CA GLU A 176 13.98 -21.25 1.17
C GLU A 176 13.46 -22.29 0.16
N GLY A 177 12.65 -21.85 -0.80
CA GLY A 177 12.02 -22.68 -1.81
C GLY A 177 10.84 -23.51 -1.29
N GLY A 178 10.36 -23.25 -0.08
CA GLY A 178 9.23 -23.94 0.52
C GLY A 178 7.87 -23.40 0.05
N ALA A 179 6.85 -24.26 0.06
CA ALA A 179 5.50 -23.85 -0.31
C ALA A 179 4.89 -22.97 0.79
N GLY A 180 4.38 -21.81 0.43
CA GLY A 180 3.88 -20.83 1.40
C GLY A 180 4.91 -19.81 1.88
N ASP A 181 6.15 -19.87 1.37
CA ASP A 181 7.26 -19.03 1.86
C ASP A 181 7.62 -17.87 0.92
N PHE A 182 6.76 -17.57 -0.06
CA PHE A 182 6.92 -16.38 -0.88
C PHE A 182 6.64 -15.12 -0.03
N VAL A 183 7.48 -14.11 -0.24
CA VAL A 183 7.40 -12.80 0.40
C VAL A 183 7.59 -11.71 -0.65
N GLU A 184 7.16 -10.50 -0.37
CA GLU A 184 7.39 -9.37 -1.27
C GLU A 184 8.89 -9.12 -1.43
N ALA A 185 9.36 -8.92 -2.66
CA ALA A 185 10.79 -8.68 -2.88
C ALA A 185 11.29 -7.42 -2.17
N ASP A 186 10.46 -6.37 -2.11
CA ASP A 186 10.79 -5.12 -1.42
C ASP A 186 10.93 -5.31 0.10
N ILE A 187 10.08 -6.13 0.74
CA ILE A 187 10.22 -6.40 2.17
C ILE A 187 11.52 -7.14 2.48
N THR A 188 11.92 -8.04 1.58
CA THR A 188 13.19 -8.76 1.68
C THR A 188 14.37 -7.79 1.55
N GLN A 189 14.29 -6.84 0.63
CA GLN A 189 15.28 -5.77 0.48
C GLN A 189 15.38 -4.91 1.75
N GLU A 190 14.25 -4.54 2.35
CA GLU A 190 14.21 -3.80 3.62
C GLU A 190 14.86 -4.58 4.77
N TRP A 191 14.62 -5.89 4.87
CA TRP A 191 15.27 -6.73 5.87
C TRP A 191 16.79 -6.74 5.72
N PHE A 192 17.30 -6.87 4.48
CA PHE A 192 18.73 -6.81 4.23
C PHE A 192 19.32 -5.44 4.55
N ASN A 193 18.63 -4.35 4.21
CA ASN A 193 19.06 -3.00 4.56
C ASN A 193 19.14 -2.80 6.08
N ARG A 194 18.10 -3.22 6.80
CA ARG A 194 18.09 -3.15 8.27
C ARG A 194 19.22 -3.97 8.89
N TRP A 195 19.47 -5.18 8.37
CA TRP A 195 20.56 -6.02 8.86
C TRP A 195 21.94 -5.37 8.64
N LEU A 196 22.17 -4.77 7.47
CA LEU A 196 23.40 -4.03 7.18
C LEU A 196 23.58 -2.83 8.12
N GLU A 197 22.53 -2.06 8.37
CA GLU A 197 22.55 -0.95 9.32
C GLU A 197 22.95 -1.41 10.73
N GLU A 198 22.36 -2.50 11.22
CA GLU A 198 22.68 -3.04 12.54
C GLU A 198 24.14 -3.47 12.66
N VAL A 199 24.67 -4.15 11.65
CA VAL A 199 26.08 -4.56 11.62
C VAL A 199 27.01 -3.34 11.63
N LEU A 200 26.72 -2.34 10.78
CA LEU A 200 27.52 -1.13 10.69
C LEU A 200 27.48 -0.30 11.99
N LEU A 201 26.31 -0.16 12.61
CA LEU A 201 26.16 0.55 13.88
C LEU A 201 26.90 -0.15 15.02
N ARG A 202 26.88 -1.49 15.04
CA ARG A 202 27.64 -2.28 16.00
C ARG A 202 29.14 -2.06 15.81
N MET A 203 29.65 -2.20 14.58
CA MET A 203 31.06 -1.92 14.27
C MET A 203 31.47 -0.50 14.65
N TYR A 204 30.62 0.50 14.35
CA TYR A 204 30.88 1.90 14.70
C TYR A 204 31.06 2.12 16.21
N LYS A 205 30.26 1.40 17.02
CA LYS A 205 30.33 1.47 18.47
C LYS A 205 31.52 0.69 19.02
N ASP A 206 31.68 -0.57 18.63
CA ASP A 206 32.67 -1.49 19.17
C ASP A 206 34.10 -1.05 18.82
N GLU A 207 34.30 -0.56 17.60
CA GLU A 207 35.58 -0.01 17.14
C GLU A 207 35.77 1.47 17.53
N GLU A 208 34.78 2.06 18.22
CA GLU A 208 34.75 3.46 18.63
C GLU A 208 35.14 4.40 17.46
N LEU A 209 34.52 4.19 16.30
CA LEU A 209 34.87 4.95 15.08
C LEU A 209 34.59 6.45 15.23
N HIS A 210 33.70 6.81 16.15
CA HIS A 210 33.43 8.19 16.58
C HIS A 210 34.56 8.85 17.38
N GLN A 211 35.57 8.10 17.81
CA GLN A 211 36.67 8.62 18.62
C GLN A 211 37.98 8.61 17.82
N PHE A 212 38.77 9.66 18.01
CA PHE A 212 40.13 9.70 17.50
C PHE A 212 41.03 8.78 18.33
N ARG A 213 41.66 7.80 17.66
CA ARG A 213 42.60 6.84 18.25
C ARG A 213 43.93 6.94 17.52
N SER A 214 44.96 7.49 18.20
CA SER A 214 46.29 7.66 17.59
C SER A 214 46.90 6.31 17.20
N GLY A 215 47.36 6.18 15.95
CA GLY A 215 47.98 4.96 15.42
C GLY A 215 47.03 3.83 15.03
N ARG A 216 45.70 4.00 15.15
CA ARG A 216 44.71 2.99 14.74
C ARG A 216 44.74 2.80 13.21
N SER A 217 44.83 1.55 12.76
CA SER A 217 44.74 1.16 11.35
C SER A 217 44.00 -0.17 11.23
N MET A 218 43.10 -0.30 10.26
CA MET A 218 42.29 -1.50 10.01
C MET A 218 42.70 -2.24 8.73
N GLY A 219 43.94 -2.02 8.25
CA GLY A 219 44.46 -2.66 7.03
C GLY A 219 43.91 -2.13 5.70
N HIS A 220 43.01 -1.14 5.76
CA HIS A 220 42.48 -0.43 4.59
C HIS A 220 42.54 1.09 4.82
N ALA A 221 42.97 1.82 3.79
CA ALA A 221 42.95 3.29 3.75
C ALA A 221 42.00 3.72 2.63
N ALA A 222 40.82 4.22 3.01
CA ALA A 222 39.86 4.71 2.05
C ALA A 222 40.45 5.88 1.26
N VAL A 223 40.23 5.89 -0.05
CA VAL A 223 40.67 7.00 -0.92
C VAL A 223 39.76 8.20 -0.65
N ASN A 224 40.35 9.38 -0.42
CA ASN A 224 39.57 10.62 -0.38
C ASN A 224 39.10 10.97 -1.81
N CYS A 225 37.96 10.41 -2.19
CA CYS A 225 37.36 10.62 -3.50
C CYS A 225 36.93 12.08 -3.74
N PHE A 226 36.67 12.84 -2.68
CA PHE A 226 36.31 14.26 -2.81
C PHE A 226 37.51 15.08 -3.30
N ASP A 227 38.64 15.03 -2.59
CA ASP A 227 39.85 15.77 -2.98
C ASP A 227 40.33 15.34 -4.36
N ARG A 228 40.39 14.02 -4.60
CA ARG A 228 40.77 13.47 -5.89
C ARG A 228 39.81 13.89 -7.01
N GLY A 229 38.52 14.03 -6.70
CA GLY A 229 37.50 14.53 -7.61
C GLY A 229 37.70 16.00 -7.93
N TYR A 230 37.94 16.82 -6.91
CA TYR A 230 38.26 18.24 -7.03
C TYR A 230 39.50 18.45 -7.92
N GLU A 231 40.62 17.77 -7.63
CA GLU A 231 41.86 17.87 -8.42
C GLU A 231 41.64 17.48 -9.89
N ARG A 232 40.81 16.47 -10.16
CA ARG A 232 40.49 16.07 -11.53
C ARG A 232 39.66 17.12 -12.26
N LEU A 233 38.68 17.71 -11.58
CA LEU A 233 37.83 18.75 -12.15
C LEU A 233 38.64 20.02 -12.44
N ASP A 234 39.42 20.47 -11.46
CA ASP A 234 40.32 21.63 -11.57
C ASP A 234 41.42 21.39 -12.63
N GLY A 235 41.94 20.16 -12.70
CA GLY A 235 42.94 19.70 -13.66
C GLY A 235 42.47 19.60 -15.11
N GLY A 236 41.29 20.11 -15.45
CA GLY A 236 40.82 20.27 -16.83
C GLY A 236 39.58 19.44 -17.18
N LYS A 237 39.20 18.46 -16.35
CA LYS A 237 38.01 17.63 -16.65
C LYS A 237 36.71 18.44 -16.65
N MET A 238 36.63 19.50 -15.84
CA MET A 238 35.50 20.43 -15.87
C MET A 238 35.45 21.20 -17.20
N LYS A 239 36.61 21.64 -17.69
CA LYS A 239 36.72 22.35 -18.96
C LYS A 239 36.32 21.46 -20.14
N GLU A 240 36.85 20.23 -20.21
CA GLU A 240 36.47 19.23 -21.22
C GLU A 240 34.95 18.99 -21.24
N TYR A 241 34.33 18.89 -20.06
CA TYR A 241 32.90 18.71 -19.93
C TYR A 241 32.12 19.92 -20.49
N VAL A 242 32.54 21.14 -20.16
CA VAL A 242 31.91 22.37 -20.67
C VAL A 242 32.04 22.47 -22.19
N GLU A 243 33.22 22.17 -22.74
CA GLU A 243 33.45 22.18 -24.20
C GLU A 243 32.51 21.20 -24.91
N ARG A 244 32.50 19.94 -24.48
CA ARG A 244 31.65 18.90 -25.09
C ARG A 244 30.15 19.20 -24.97
N SER A 245 29.71 19.72 -23.83
CA SER A 245 28.29 20.06 -23.62
C SER A 245 27.87 21.28 -24.45
N THR A 246 28.78 22.23 -24.69
CA THR A 246 28.52 23.39 -25.56
C THR A 246 28.48 23.00 -27.04
N GLU A 247 29.32 22.05 -27.48
CA GLU A 247 29.26 21.49 -28.85
C GLU A 247 27.89 20.85 -29.13
N TYR A 248 27.39 20.04 -28.19
CA TYR A 248 26.08 19.38 -28.34
C TYR A 248 24.93 20.39 -28.40
N ALA A 249 24.96 21.41 -27.53
CA ALA A 249 23.97 22.49 -27.57
C ALA A 249 24.03 23.30 -28.88
N THR A 250 25.23 23.48 -29.44
CA THR A 250 25.42 24.15 -30.74
C THR A 250 24.80 23.33 -31.87
N LEU A 251 25.06 22.02 -31.92
CA LEU A 251 24.45 21.09 -32.89
C LEU A 251 22.92 21.07 -32.80
N LEU A 252 22.35 21.01 -31.59
CA LEU A 252 20.90 21.05 -31.41
C LEU A 252 20.30 22.36 -31.93
N ARG A 253 20.93 23.49 -31.62
CA ARG A 253 20.51 24.81 -32.11
C ARG A 253 20.57 24.89 -33.64
N GLU A 254 21.60 24.33 -34.26
CA GLU A 254 21.71 24.26 -35.72
C GLU A 254 20.61 23.37 -36.34
N MET A 255 20.29 22.23 -35.72
CA MET A 255 19.18 21.37 -36.17
C MET A 255 17.81 22.07 -36.07
N GLU A 256 17.57 22.84 -35.01
CA GLU A 256 16.34 23.64 -34.85
C GLU A 256 16.25 24.78 -35.87
N LEU A 257 17.37 25.46 -36.14
CA LEU A 257 17.45 26.49 -37.19
C LEU A 257 17.21 25.91 -38.59
N LEU A 258 17.74 24.72 -38.88
CA LEU A 258 17.49 24.02 -40.15
C LEU A 258 16.02 23.58 -40.29
N ARG A 259 15.39 23.11 -39.20
CA ARG A 259 13.96 22.76 -39.20
C ARG A 259 13.03 23.95 -39.37
N SER A 260 13.42 25.12 -38.87
CA SER A 260 12.62 26.36 -38.98
C SER A 260 12.81 27.12 -40.30
N ALA A 261 13.80 26.72 -41.11
CA ALA A 261 14.06 27.27 -42.44
C ALA A 261 13.43 26.46 -43.60
N GLN A 262 12.82 25.30 -43.32
CA GLN A 262 12.00 24.50 -44.24
C GLN A 262 10.52 24.83 -44.10
#